data_AF-A0A1F9GQR8-F1
#
_entry.id   AF-A0A1F9GQR8-F1
#
_cell.length_a   1.000
_cell.length_b   1.000
_cell.length_c   1.000
_cell.angle_alpha   90.00
_cell.angle_beta   90.00
_cell.angle_gamma   90.00
#
_symmetry.space_group_name_H-M   'P 1'
#
loop_
_entity.id
_entity.type
_entity.pdbx_description
1 polymer ?
#
loop_
_entity_poly.entity_id
_entity_poly.type
_entity_poly.pdbx_seq_one_letter_code
_entity_poly.pdbx_strand_id
1 'polypeptide(L)'
;MFNGIIECLGTLLSKETTSGSEMLRFIIEADIVKDDIKIGDSIAVNGACLTIIETNNNQFLTEVSPETAQKTNLTLLEAGGRVNLERGIKVGERLNGHIVLGHVDTKIRRLQIERVEDGAILWFELPAEYKRYLIKKGSVALNGVSLTINDIKDERFCVFIIPHTIRNTNLLDDSSKLVNLEVDVIGKYIEQFVAPRDDETVIASRPVIASAHCHSRECGNPDPRFHGDDVRDPRFHGDDEAVGGSNLAVQ
;
A
#
# COMPACT_ATOMS: atom_id res chain seq x y z
N MET A 1 1.30 -1.70 -5.84
CA MET A 1 1.51 -1.34 -4.42
C MET A 1 1.20 0.14 -4.27
N PHE A 2 0.74 0.51 -3.09
CA PHE A 2 0.27 1.83 -2.69
C PHE A 2 0.95 2.19 -1.36
N ASN A 3 0.77 3.43 -0.90
CA ASN A 3 1.27 3.90 0.38
C ASN A 3 0.17 4.34 1.35
N GLY A 4 -1.09 4.36 0.89
CA GLY A 4 -2.27 4.70 1.66
C GLY A 4 -2.48 6.20 1.87
N ILE A 5 -1.86 7.05 1.04
CA ILE A 5 -2.10 8.49 1.02
C ILE A 5 -3.02 8.81 -0.15
N ILE A 6 -4.27 9.13 0.17
CA ILE A 6 -5.29 9.42 -0.84
C ILE A 6 -4.94 10.69 -1.60
N GLU A 7 -4.90 10.56 -2.92
CA GLU A 7 -4.54 11.65 -3.83
C GLU A 7 -5.75 12.50 -4.19
N CYS A 8 -6.91 11.87 -4.40
CA CYS A 8 -8.16 12.59 -4.62
C CYS A 8 -9.39 11.76 -4.25
N LEU A 9 -10.54 12.44 -4.20
CA LEU A 9 -11.85 11.81 -4.20
C LEU A 9 -12.34 11.67 -5.64
N GLY A 10 -12.83 10.49 -5.98
CA GLY A 10 -13.57 10.24 -7.22
C GLY A 10 -15.08 10.09 -6.96
N THR A 11 -15.84 10.09 -8.04
CA THR A 11 -17.30 9.89 -8.03
C THR A 11 -17.66 8.72 -8.94
N LEU A 12 -18.36 7.73 -8.39
CA LEU A 12 -18.92 6.64 -9.19
C LEU A 12 -20.05 7.18 -10.07
N LEU A 13 -19.92 7.08 -11.38
CA LEU A 13 -20.96 7.50 -12.32
C LEU A 13 -21.94 6.36 -12.62
N SER A 14 -21.42 5.16 -12.86
CA SER A 14 -22.24 3.97 -13.09
C SER A 14 -21.54 2.70 -12.60
N LYS A 15 -22.38 1.71 -12.26
CA LYS A 15 -22.00 0.33 -11.91
C LYS A 15 -22.91 -0.60 -12.69
N GLU A 16 -22.32 -1.41 -13.57
CA GLU A 16 -23.04 -2.28 -14.50
C GLU A 16 -22.52 -3.71 -14.41
N THR A 17 -23.38 -4.70 -14.60
CA THR A 17 -22.94 -6.09 -14.77
C THR A 17 -22.49 -6.28 -16.21
N THR A 18 -21.31 -6.86 -16.41
CA THR A 18 -20.83 -7.18 -17.75
C THR A 18 -21.63 -8.35 -18.30
N SER A 19 -22.22 -8.21 -19.50
CA SER A 19 -23.07 -9.26 -20.08
C SER A 19 -22.32 -10.60 -20.21
N GLY A 20 -22.85 -11.65 -19.58
CA GLY A 20 -22.23 -12.98 -19.58
C GLY A 20 -21.03 -13.14 -18.64
N SER A 21 -20.77 -12.17 -17.76
CA SER A 21 -19.68 -12.19 -16.78
C SER A 21 -20.19 -11.86 -15.38
N GLU A 22 -19.58 -12.43 -14.35
CA GLU A 22 -19.85 -12.08 -12.94
C GLU A 22 -19.11 -10.80 -12.50
N MET A 23 -18.31 -10.21 -13.40
CA MET A 23 -17.59 -8.97 -13.13
C MET A 23 -18.50 -7.75 -13.20
N LEU A 24 -18.29 -6.82 -12.28
CA LEU A 24 -18.94 -5.52 -12.29
C LEU A 24 -18.03 -4.49 -12.96
N ARG A 25 -18.61 -3.66 -13.81
CA ARG A 25 -17.95 -2.57 -14.50
C ARG A 25 -18.27 -1.25 -13.81
N PHE A 26 -17.24 -0.51 -13.47
CA PHE A 26 -17.34 0.76 -12.75
C PHE A 26 -16.80 1.87 -13.66
N ILE A 27 -17.59 2.93 -13.82
CA ILE A 27 -17.15 4.17 -14.46
C ILE A 27 -17.00 5.21 -13.36
N ILE A 28 -15.79 5.72 -13.16
CA ILE A 28 -15.45 6.65 -12.08
C ILE A 28 -14.91 7.93 -12.69
N GLU A 29 -15.47 9.05 -12.26
CA GLU A 29 -14.97 10.38 -12.56
C GLU A 29 -13.97 10.82 -11.48
N ALA A 30 -12.80 11.30 -11.88
CA ALA A 30 -11.79 11.83 -10.98
C ALA A 30 -10.80 12.75 -11.70
N ASP A 31 -10.39 13.83 -11.03
CA ASP A 31 -9.44 14.78 -11.62
C ASP A 31 -8.05 14.18 -11.87
N ILE A 32 -7.65 13.19 -11.05
CA ILE A 32 -6.36 12.49 -11.16
C ILE A 32 -6.14 11.79 -12.50
N VAL A 33 -7.22 11.50 -13.26
CA VAL A 33 -7.15 10.91 -14.61
C VAL A 33 -6.38 11.81 -15.59
N LYS A 34 -6.38 13.13 -15.34
CA LYS A 34 -5.68 14.12 -16.18
C LYS A 34 -4.15 14.06 -16.02
N ASP A 35 -3.65 13.44 -14.97
CA ASP A 35 -2.29 13.63 -14.47
C ASP A 35 -1.37 12.40 -14.68
N ASP A 36 -1.41 11.72 -15.83
CA ASP A 36 -0.59 10.53 -16.18
C ASP A 36 -1.16 9.19 -15.69
N ILE A 37 -2.44 8.93 -16.02
CA ILE A 37 -3.06 7.60 -15.91
C ILE A 37 -3.10 6.92 -17.28
N LYS A 38 -2.74 5.63 -17.33
CA LYS A 38 -2.74 4.81 -18.55
C LYS A 38 -3.58 3.55 -18.39
N ILE A 39 -4.07 3.04 -19.51
CA ILE A 39 -4.68 1.71 -19.57
C ILE A 39 -3.64 0.68 -19.12
N GLY A 40 -4.06 -0.22 -18.22
CA GLY A 40 -3.20 -1.22 -17.57
C GLY A 40 -2.63 -0.77 -16.22
N ASP A 41 -2.72 0.52 -15.88
CA ASP A 41 -2.25 0.99 -14.57
C ASP A 41 -3.14 0.44 -13.44
N SER A 42 -2.50 0.21 -12.28
CA SER A 42 -3.19 -0.11 -11.04
C SER A 42 -3.60 1.16 -10.30
N ILE A 43 -4.87 1.21 -9.89
CA ILE A 43 -5.43 2.28 -9.06
C ILE A 43 -6.19 1.68 -7.88
N ALA A 44 -5.96 2.20 -6.69
CA ALA A 44 -6.70 1.82 -5.50
C ALA A 44 -8.02 2.60 -5.44
N VAL A 45 -9.14 1.90 -5.42
CA VAL A 45 -10.49 2.47 -5.24
C VAL A 45 -11.02 2.02 -3.88
N ASN A 46 -11.16 2.95 -2.94
CA ASN A 46 -11.39 2.64 -1.52
C ASN A 46 -10.40 1.57 -1.01
N GLY A 47 -9.14 1.63 -1.44
CA GLY A 47 -8.11 0.65 -1.07
C GLY A 47 -8.21 -0.70 -1.78
N ALA A 48 -9.14 -0.92 -2.71
CA ALA A 48 -9.10 -2.11 -3.56
C ALA A 48 -8.27 -1.82 -4.82
N CYS A 49 -7.22 -2.59 -5.06
CA CYS A 49 -6.39 -2.50 -6.25
C CYS A 49 -7.18 -2.97 -7.46
N LEU A 50 -7.45 -2.06 -8.38
CA LEU A 50 -8.15 -2.35 -9.63
C LEU A 50 -7.29 -1.93 -10.82
N THR A 51 -7.58 -2.50 -11.99
CA THR A 51 -6.85 -2.20 -13.23
C THR A 51 -7.70 -1.31 -14.12
N ILE A 52 -7.10 -0.22 -14.57
CA ILE A 52 -7.75 0.69 -15.51
C ILE A 52 -7.78 0.05 -16.88
N ILE A 53 -8.98 -0.11 -17.45
CA ILE A 53 -9.16 -0.75 -18.76
C ILE A 53 -9.54 0.24 -19.85
N GLU A 54 -10.15 1.38 -19.48
CA GLU A 54 -10.42 2.49 -20.39
C GLU A 54 -10.28 3.84 -19.67
N THR A 55 -9.99 4.90 -20.42
CA THR A 55 -9.92 6.28 -19.93
C THR A 55 -10.60 7.20 -20.93
N ASN A 56 -11.38 8.16 -20.43
CA ASN A 56 -12.02 9.19 -21.24
C ASN A 56 -12.12 10.51 -20.48
N ASN A 57 -11.41 11.55 -20.95
CA ASN A 57 -11.35 12.86 -20.28
C ASN A 57 -10.93 12.76 -18.80
N ASN A 58 -11.88 12.98 -17.89
CA ASN A 58 -11.73 12.91 -16.44
C ASN A 58 -12.32 11.62 -15.85
N GLN A 59 -12.55 10.60 -16.67
CA GLN A 59 -13.17 9.34 -16.28
C GLN A 59 -12.24 8.18 -16.59
N PHE A 60 -12.28 7.17 -15.74
CA PHE A 60 -11.68 5.88 -16.00
C PHE A 60 -12.68 4.77 -15.75
N LEU A 61 -12.45 3.65 -16.43
CA LEU A 61 -13.26 2.47 -16.34
C LEU A 61 -12.42 1.32 -15.78
N THR A 62 -13.02 0.56 -14.88
CA THR A 62 -12.40 -0.60 -14.26
C THR A 62 -13.40 -1.72 -14.09
N GLU A 63 -12.89 -2.95 -14.00
CA GLU A 63 -13.68 -4.13 -13.67
C GLU A 63 -13.36 -4.62 -12.25
N VAL A 64 -14.39 -5.10 -11.57
CA VAL A 64 -14.34 -5.62 -10.21
C VAL A 64 -14.66 -7.10 -10.24
N SER A 65 -13.72 -7.92 -9.79
CA SER A 65 -13.87 -9.38 -9.72
C SER A 65 -14.90 -9.80 -8.66
N PRO A 66 -15.48 -11.02 -8.75
CA PRO A 66 -16.39 -11.54 -7.73
C PRO A 66 -15.80 -11.55 -6.31
N GLU A 67 -14.52 -11.95 -6.16
CA GLU A 67 -13.80 -11.92 -4.88
C GLU A 67 -13.75 -10.49 -4.32
N THR A 68 -13.34 -9.52 -5.15
CA THR A 68 -13.25 -8.11 -4.74
C THR A 68 -14.64 -7.56 -4.38
N ALA A 69 -15.66 -7.88 -5.17
CA ALA A 69 -17.04 -7.50 -4.93
C ALA A 69 -17.57 -8.05 -3.60
N GLN A 70 -17.18 -9.28 -3.23
CA GLN A 70 -17.57 -9.93 -1.98
C GLN A 70 -16.83 -9.35 -0.77
N LYS A 71 -15.52 -9.09 -0.88
CA LYS A 71 -14.68 -8.64 0.23
C LYS A 71 -14.81 -7.15 0.53
N THR A 72 -15.08 -6.33 -0.49
CA THR A 72 -15.09 -4.87 -0.37
C THR A 72 -16.50 -4.29 -0.18
N ASN A 73 -16.56 -2.98 0.05
CA ASN A 73 -17.76 -2.16 0.06
C ASN A 73 -18.16 -1.65 -1.33
N LEU A 74 -17.43 -1.99 -2.40
CA LEU A 74 -17.65 -1.42 -3.74
C LEU A 74 -19.03 -1.74 -4.29
N THR A 75 -19.55 -2.94 -4.01
CA THR A 75 -20.90 -3.35 -4.43
C THR A 75 -22.02 -2.51 -3.81
N LEU A 76 -21.75 -1.83 -2.69
CA LEU A 76 -22.70 -0.98 -1.97
C LEU A 76 -22.69 0.47 -2.47
N LEU A 77 -21.76 0.81 -3.36
CA LEU A 77 -21.72 2.14 -3.96
C LEU A 77 -22.87 2.30 -4.95
N GLU A 78 -23.55 3.43 -4.83
CA GLU A 78 -24.55 3.91 -5.78
C GLU A 78 -23.95 5.02 -6.65
N ALA A 79 -24.58 5.30 -7.79
CA ALA A 79 -24.20 6.43 -8.64
C ALA A 79 -24.21 7.75 -7.84
N GLY A 80 -23.18 8.57 -8.01
CA GLY A 80 -22.89 9.75 -7.20
C GLY A 80 -22.07 9.47 -5.94
N GLY A 81 -21.84 8.20 -5.59
CA GLY A 81 -21.04 7.81 -4.42
C GLY A 81 -19.57 8.22 -4.54
N ARG A 82 -18.99 8.71 -3.44
CA ARG A 82 -17.58 9.13 -3.39
C ARG A 82 -16.65 7.97 -3.03
N VAL A 83 -15.50 7.92 -3.71
CA VAL A 83 -14.46 6.92 -3.47
C VAL A 83 -13.11 7.59 -3.22
N ASN A 84 -12.29 7.00 -2.34
CA ASN A 84 -10.90 7.38 -2.19
C ASN A 84 -10.10 6.79 -3.35
N LEU A 85 -9.23 7.58 -3.98
CA LEU A 85 -8.38 7.17 -5.08
C LEU A 85 -6.90 7.42 -4.78
N GLU A 86 -6.09 6.44 -5.14
CA GLU A 86 -4.63 6.49 -5.05
C GLU A 86 -4.02 5.67 -6.19
N ARG A 87 -3.02 6.21 -6.89
CA ARG A 87 -2.28 5.51 -7.94
C ARG A 87 -1.20 4.62 -7.35
N GLY A 88 -0.79 3.62 -8.12
CA GLY A 88 0.38 2.82 -7.76
C GLY A 88 1.63 3.69 -7.56
N ILE A 89 2.36 3.46 -6.48
CA ILE A 89 3.57 4.21 -6.15
C ILE A 89 4.66 4.00 -7.23
N LYS A 90 5.34 5.08 -7.65
CA LYS A 90 6.46 5.00 -8.59
C LYS A 90 7.74 4.55 -7.87
N VAL A 91 8.62 3.83 -8.58
CA VAL A 91 9.93 3.47 -8.03
C VAL A 91 10.74 4.74 -7.76
N GLY A 92 11.32 4.83 -6.56
CA GLY A 92 12.06 6.01 -6.10
C GLY A 92 11.19 7.09 -5.44
N GLU A 93 9.87 6.90 -5.38
CA GLU A 93 8.96 7.81 -4.68
C GLU A 93 8.98 7.59 -3.16
N ARG A 94 8.55 8.61 -2.40
CA ARG A 94 8.46 8.53 -0.93
C ARG A 94 7.27 7.67 -0.51
N LEU A 95 7.52 6.71 0.37
CA LEU A 95 6.48 5.98 1.09
C LEU A 95 6.07 6.79 2.33
N ASN A 96 5.04 7.63 2.21
CA ASN A 96 4.63 8.55 3.28
C ASN A 96 3.69 7.92 4.34
N GLY A 97 2.92 6.90 3.95
CA GLY A 97 2.13 6.08 4.88
C GLY A 97 2.85 4.78 5.22
N HIS A 98 2.23 3.64 4.91
CA HIS A 98 2.82 2.31 5.06
C HIS A 98 2.60 1.49 3.78
N ILE A 99 3.12 0.26 3.71
CA ILE A 99 2.92 -0.60 2.54
C ILE A 99 1.45 -1.04 2.50
N VAL A 100 0.74 -0.56 1.50
CA VAL A 100 -0.64 -0.98 1.19
C VAL A 100 -0.60 -1.74 -0.14
N LEU A 101 -1.09 -2.97 -0.16
CA LEU A 101 -1.17 -3.80 -1.36
C LEU A 101 -2.37 -3.43 -2.22
N GLY A 102 -3.44 -2.96 -1.59
CA GLY A 102 -4.75 -2.81 -2.20
C GLY A 102 -5.51 -4.13 -2.24
N HIS A 103 -5.16 -5.08 -1.36
CA HIS A 103 -5.77 -6.39 -1.25
C HIS A 103 -6.62 -6.43 0.02
N VAL A 104 -7.82 -5.89 -0.10
CA VAL A 104 -8.77 -5.76 1.01
C VAL A 104 -9.08 -7.12 1.63
N ASP A 105 -8.85 -7.25 2.93
CA ASP A 105 -9.10 -8.48 3.68
C ASP A 105 -10.59 -8.72 3.90
N THR A 106 -11.29 -7.66 4.29
CA THR A 106 -12.72 -7.66 4.56
C THR A 106 -13.26 -6.22 4.58
N LYS A 107 -14.57 -6.07 4.74
CA LYS A 107 -15.22 -4.80 5.08
C LYS A 107 -15.71 -4.84 6.53
N ILE A 108 -15.52 -3.75 7.24
CA ILE A 108 -15.89 -3.60 8.64
C ILE A 108 -16.82 -2.39 8.84
N ARG A 109 -17.69 -2.47 9.84
CA ARG A 109 -18.57 -1.36 10.24
C ARG A 109 -17.82 -0.29 11.01
N ARG A 110 -18.07 0.96 10.64
CA ARG A 110 -17.80 2.13 11.48
C ARG A 110 -18.87 2.22 12.56
N LEU A 111 -18.47 2.10 13.81
CA LEU A 111 -19.34 2.03 14.98
C LEU A 111 -19.73 3.43 15.49
N GLN A 112 -18.76 4.35 15.53
CA GLN A 112 -18.96 5.66 16.16
C GLN A 112 -18.01 6.70 15.57
N ILE A 113 -18.48 7.96 15.54
CA ILE A 113 -17.68 9.15 15.27
C ILE A 113 -17.72 10.02 16.53
N GLU A 114 -16.57 10.31 17.12
CA GLU A 114 -16.41 11.27 18.21
C GLU A 114 -15.72 12.50 17.64
N ARG A 115 -16.48 13.58 17.39
CA ARG A 115 -15.89 14.85 16.95
C ARG A 115 -15.23 15.53 18.13
N VAL A 116 -14.01 15.99 17.91
CA VAL A 116 -13.22 16.78 18.86
C VAL A 116 -12.75 18.06 18.18
N GLU A 117 -12.17 18.98 18.95
CA GLU A 117 -11.79 20.31 18.46
C GLU A 117 -10.92 20.26 17.18
N ASP A 118 -9.91 19.38 17.16
CA ASP A 118 -8.96 19.27 16.05
C ASP A 118 -9.10 17.98 15.22
N GLY A 119 -10.30 17.40 15.13
CA GLY A 119 -10.52 16.24 14.28
C GLY A 119 -11.64 15.32 14.73
N ALA A 120 -11.45 14.02 14.50
CA ALA A 120 -12.40 13.00 14.92
C ALA A 120 -11.71 11.72 15.34
N ILE A 121 -12.24 11.05 16.36
CA ILE A 121 -11.92 9.66 16.68
C ILE A 121 -13.00 8.80 16.02
N LEU A 122 -12.57 7.85 15.20
CA LEU A 122 -13.45 6.87 14.56
C LEU A 122 -13.25 5.51 15.21
N TRP A 123 -14.36 4.90 15.64
CA TRP A 123 -14.38 3.52 16.13
C TRP A 123 -14.88 2.57 15.06
N PHE A 124 -14.21 1.43 14.93
CA PHE A 124 -14.55 0.38 13.97
C PHE A 124 -14.65 -0.97 14.67
N GLU A 125 -15.49 -1.86 14.14
CA GLU A 125 -15.51 -3.26 14.58
C GLU A 125 -14.18 -3.96 14.23
N LEU A 126 -13.78 -4.91 15.06
CA LEU A 126 -12.59 -5.74 14.89
C LEU A 126 -13.01 -7.21 14.91
N PRO A 127 -13.20 -7.83 13.73
CA PRO A 127 -13.46 -9.26 13.66
C PRO A 127 -12.31 -10.05 14.30
N ALA A 128 -12.64 -11.11 15.04
CA ALA A 128 -11.67 -11.90 15.81
C ALA A 128 -10.52 -12.45 14.95
N GLU A 129 -10.80 -12.80 13.68
CA GLU A 129 -9.78 -13.30 12.75
C GLU A 129 -8.64 -12.30 12.48
N TYR A 130 -8.94 -10.99 12.51
CA TYR A 130 -7.95 -9.94 12.23
C TYR A 130 -7.28 -9.37 13.47
N LYS A 131 -7.77 -9.70 14.68
CA LYS A 131 -7.31 -9.11 15.94
C LYS A 131 -5.80 -9.21 16.14
N ARG A 132 -5.18 -10.30 15.69
CA ARG A 132 -3.74 -10.56 15.81
C ARG A 132 -2.86 -9.66 14.94
N TYR A 133 -3.41 -9.05 13.89
CA TYR A 133 -2.66 -8.18 12.98
C TYR A 133 -2.76 -6.70 13.35
N LEU A 134 -3.64 -6.34 14.28
CA LEU A 134 -3.78 -4.98 14.77
C LEU A 134 -3.05 -4.84 16.09
N ILE A 135 -2.14 -3.87 16.16
CA ILE A 135 -1.43 -3.49 17.39
C ILE A 135 -1.63 -2.01 17.67
N LYS A 136 -1.61 -1.64 18.94
CA LYS A 136 -1.64 -0.23 19.33
C LYS A 136 -0.41 0.48 18.76
N LYS A 137 -0.61 1.63 18.13
CA LYS A 137 0.41 2.39 17.35
C LYS A 137 0.91 1.68 16.09
N GLY A 138 0.28 0.58 15.68
CA GLY A 138 0.50 -0.04 14.37
C GLY A 138 -0.25 0.68 13.26
N SER A 139 0.04 0.28 12.03
CA SER A 139 -0.59 0.79 10.81
C SER A 139 -1.80 -0.06 10.42
N VAL A 140 -2.78 0.58 9.78
CA VAL A 140 -3.94 -0.06 9.16
C VAL A 140 -4.39 0.78 7.96
N ALA A 141 -4.90 0.13 6.92
CA ALA A 141 -5.53 0.82 5.79
C ALA A 141 -7.06 0.69 5.86
N LEU A 142 -7.75 1.84 5.86
CA LEU A 142 -9.21 1.94 5.91
C LEU A 142 -9.74 2.70 4.71
N ASN A 143 -10.52 2.06 3.84
CA ASN A 143 -10.83 2.57 2.50
C ASN A 143 -9.57 3.07 1.76
N GLY A 144 -8.44 2.36 1.94
CA GLY A 144 -7.14 2.74 1.38
C GLY A 144 -6.38 3.80 2.18
N VAL A 145 -6.99 4.47 3.17
CA VAL A 145 -6.31 5.49 3.98
C VAL A 145 -5.40 4.82 5.00
N SER A 146 -4.10 5.06 4.91
CA SER A 146 -3.09 4.67 5.89
C SER A 146 -3.28 5.45 7.18
N LEU A 147 -3.54 4.75 8.28
CA LEU A 147 -3.82 5.33 9.59
C LEU A 147 -3.07 4.60 10.70
N THR A 148 -2.85 5.32 11.81
CA THR A 148 -2.29 4.76 13.03
C THR A 148 -3.41 4.33 13.96
N ILE A 149 -3.33 3.10 14.48
CA ILE A 149 -4.26 2.59 15.49
C ILE A 149 -3.98 3.29 16.82
N ASN A 150 -4.97 4.02 17.34
CA ASN A 150 -4.88 4.73 18.60
C ASN A 150 -5.05 3.79 19.80
N ASP A 151 -6.08 2.96 19.77
CA ASP A 151 -6.41 2.03 20.84
C ASP A 151 -7.18 0.83 20.30
N ILE A 152 -7.12 -0.29 21.02
CA ILE A 152 -7.85 -1.53 20.74
C ILE A 152 -8.55 -1.94 22.02
N LYS A 153 -9.87 -2.16 21.94
CA LYS A 153 -10.71 -2.55 23.08
C LYS A 153 -11.64 -3.67 22.64
N ASP A 154 -11.57 -4.81 23.30
CA ASP A 154 -12.45 -5.96 23.05
C ASP A 154 -12.46 -6.40 21.58
N GLU A 155 -13.55 -6.08 20.86
CA GLU A 155 -13.85 -6.36 19.46
C GLU A 155 -13.97 -5.06 18.63
N ARG A 156 -13.25 -4.01 19.03
CA ARG A 156 -13.18 -2.75 18.29
C ARG A 156 -11.81 -2.09 18.41
N PHE A 157 -11.51 -1.21 17.48
CA PHE A 157 -10.34 -0.35 17.53
C PHE A 157 -10.72 1.07 17.11
N CYS A 158 -9.84 2.02 17.40
CA CYS A 158 -10.02 3.39 16.97
C CYS A 158 -8.77 4.00 16.34
N VAL A 159 -9.02 5.03 15.54
CA VAL A 159 -8.03 5.85 14.85
C VAL A 159 -8.42 7.32 15.05
N PHE A 160 -7.42 8.20 15.06
CA PHE A 160 -7.62 9.64 15.03
C PHE A 160 -7.46 10.16 13.61
N ILE A 161 -8.43 10.94 13.13
CA ILE A 161 -8.41 11.56 11.81
C ILE A 161 -8.23 13.07 11.95
N ILE A 162 -7.15 13.59 11.37
CA ILE A 162 -6.84 15.02 11.34
C ILE A 162 -7.71 15.78 10.32
N PRO A 163 -7.86 17.11 10.42
CA PRO A 163 -8.74 17.88 9.54
C PRO A 163 -8.39 17.78 8.05
N HIS A 164 -7.10 17.59 7.71
CA HIS A 164 -6.68 17.37 6.33
C HIS A 164 -7.27 16.08 5.75
N THR A 165 -7.12 14.95 6.46
CA THR A 165 -7.66 13.65 6.05
C THR A 165 -9.19 13.67 6.02
N ILE A 166 -9.85 14.40 6.92
CA ILE A 166 -11.32 14.57 6.87
C ILE A 166 -11.77 15.21 5.54
N ARG A 167 -11.07 16.24 5.07
CA ARG A 167 -11.45 16.95 3.84
C ARG A 167 -11.14 16.16 2.57
N ASN A 168 -10.11 15.32 2.60
CA ASN A 168 -9.57 14.65 1.42
C ASN A 168 -9.94 13.17 1.32
N THR A 169 -10.77 12.64 2.21
CA THR A 169 -11.18 11.23 2.21
C THR A 169 -12.67 11.09 2.51
N ASN A 170 -13.25 9.94 2.15
CA ASN A 170 -14.64 9.61 2.39
C ASN A 170 -14.92 9.01 3.78
N LEU A 171 -13.93 8.92 4.68
CA LEU A 171 -14.06 8.17 5.93
C LEU A 171 -15.13 8.71 6.87
N LEU A 172 -15.46 10.01 6.77
CA LEU A 172 -16.49 10.63 7.60
C LEU A 172 -17.88 10.61 6.95
N ASP A 173 -17.98 10.24 5.67
CA ASP A 173 -19.24 10.24 4.92
C ASP A 173 -20.28 9.31 5.52
N ASP A 174 -21.55 9.65 5.34
CA ASP A 174 -22.67 8.81 5.79
C ASP A 174 -22.75 7.50 5.00
N SER A 175 -22.24 7.48 3.76
CA SER A 175 -22.11 6.28 2.93
C SER A 175 -21.02 5.32 3.44
N SER A 176 -20.00 5.82 4.13
CA SER A 176 -18.87 5.04 4.66
C SER A 176 -19.19 4.33 5.98
N LYS A 177 -20.40 3.77 6.11
CA LYS A 177 -20.76 2.91 7.26
C LYS A 177 -20.02 1.58 7.22
N LEU A 178 -19.77 1.05 6.03
CA LEU A 178 -18.91 -0.11 5.79
C LEU A 178 -17.64 0.34 5.10
N VAL A 179 -16.50 0.02 5.68
CA VAL A 179 -15.18 0.49 5.29
C VAL A 179 -14.30 -0.72 4.98
N ASN A 180 -13.58 -0.66 3.88
CA ASN A 180 -12.62 -1.70 3.50
C ASN A 180 -11.46 -1.71 4.49
N LEU A 181 -11.19 -2.85 5.10
CA LEU A 181 -10.06 -3.10 5.98
C LEU A 181 -8.98 -3.85 5.20
N GLU A 182 -7.78 -3.30 5.20
CA GLU A 182 -6.55 -4.03 4.88
C GLU A 182 -5.61 -3.91 6.09
N VAL A 183 -5.22 -5.06 6.65
CA VAL A 183 -4.24 -5.13 7.73
C VAL A 183 -2.82 -5.09 7.18
N ASP A 184 -1.87 -4.60 7.97
CA ASP A 184 -0.47 -4.49 7.55
C ASP A 184 0.09 -5.86 7.13
N VAL A 185 0.53 -5.95 5.88
CA VAL A 185 1.07 -7.17 5.28
C VAL A 185 2.27 -7.73 6.06
N ILE A 186 3.04 -6.87 6.74
CA ILE A 186 4.17 -7.29 7.56
C ILE A 186 3.69 -8.24 8.67
N GLY A 187 2.54 -7.97 9.28
CA GLY A 187 1.96 -8.83 10.30
C GLY A 187 1.62 -10.23 9.78
N LYS A 188 1.10 -10.32 8.55
CA LYS A 188 0.77 -11.59 7.88
C LYS A 188 2.02 -12.44 7.59
N TYR A 189 3.08 -11.81 7.07
CA TYR A 189 4.34 -12.51 6.84
C TYR A 189 4.98 -12.99 8.14
N ILE A 190 4.99 -12.16 9.19
CA ILE A 190 5.50 -12.56 10.50
C ILE A 190 4.75 -13.78 11.04
N GLU A 191 3.41 -13.77 10.96
CA GLU A 191 2.63 -14.94 11.37
C GLU A 191 3.00 -16.18 10.57
N GLN A 192 3.08 -16.10 9.23
CA GLN A 192 3.43 -17.24 8.38
C GLN A 192 4.81 -17.85 8.69
N PHE A 193 5.76 -17.04 9.19
CA PHE A 193 7.09 -17.51 9.56
C PHE A 193 7.21 -18.01 11.01
N VAL A 194 6.41 -17.48 11.93
CA VAL A 194 6.51 -17.78 13.37
C VAL A 194 5.43 -18.78 13.82
N ALA A 195 4.33 -18.91 13.09
CA ALA A 195 3.29 -19.88 13.41
C ALA A 195 3.87 -21.31 13.40
N PRO A 196 3.54 -22.14 14.40
CA PRO A 196 3.90 -23.54 14.41
C PRO A 196 3.46 -24.17 13.09
N ARG A 197 4.42 -24.76 12.35
CA ARG A 197 4.10 -25.53 11.15
C ARG A 197 3.82 -26.95 11.59
N ASP A 198 2.67 -27.47 11.19
CA ASP A 198 2.32 -28.89 11.37
C ASP A 198 3.16 -29.82 10.46
N ASP A 199 4.01 -29.23 9.60
CA ASP A 199 4.94 -29.98 8.78
C ASP A 199 6.15 -30.45 9.61
N GLU A 200 6.35 -31.77 9.70
CA GLU A 200 7.58 -32.44 10.15
C GLU A 200 8.83 -32.10 9.29
N THR A 201 8.81 -31.01 8.52
CA THR A 201 10.02 -30.50 7.86
C THR A 201 10.78 -29.61 8.83
N VAL A 202 11.74 -30.25 9.50
CA VAL A 202 12.89 -29.59 10.12
C VAL A 202 13.49 -28.64 9.09
N ILE A 203 13.20 -27.33 9.20
CA ILE A 203 14.08 -26.32 8.67
C ILE A 203 15.36 -26.53 9.46
N ALA A 204 16.38 -27.09 8.79
CA ALA A 204 17.69 -27.28 9.36
C ALA A 204 18.07 -26.01 10.12
N SER A 205 18.19 -26.15 11.43
CA SER A 205 18.63 -25.15 12.40
C SER A 205 20.09 -24.80 12.13
N ARG A 206 20.36 -24.21 10.97
CA ARG A 206 21.62 -23.57 10.63
C ARG A 206 21.29 -22.13 10.29
N PRO A 207 21.76 -21.14 11.07
CA PRO A 207 21.62 -19.76 10.69
C PRO A 207 22.32 -19.59 9.33
N VAL A 208 21.61 -19.05 8.35
CA VAL A 208 22.15 -18.68 7.02
C VAL A 208 23.16 -17.53 7.14
N ILE A 209 23.29 -16.92 8.33
CA ILE A 209 24.46 -16.14 8.70
C ILE A 209 25.54 -17.14 9.14
N ALA A 210 26.24 -17.69 8.14
CA ALA A 210 27.42 -18.50 8.36
C ALA A 210 28.43 -17.72 9.21
N SER A 211 28.58 -18.11 10.47
CA SER A 211 29.77 -17.78 11.24
C SER A 211 30.96 -18.40 10.51
N ALA A 212 31.79 -17.57 9.88
CA ALA A 212 33.09 -17.97 9.38
C ALA A 212 33.99 -18.33 10.58
N HIS A 213 33.85 -19.54 11.10
CA HIS A 213 34.86 -20.15 11.95
C HIS A 213 35.92 -20.76 11.04
N CYS A 214 36.96 -19.96 10.80
CA CYS A 214 38.21 -20.43 10.22
C CYS A 214 38.84 -21.45 11.17
N HIS A 215 38.82 -22.73 10.80
CA HIS A 215 39.70 -23.73 11.37
C HIS A 215 40.55 -24.35 10.27
N SER A 216 41.84 -24.07 10.40
CA SER A 216 42.99 -24.63 9.72
C SER A 216 42.86 -26.13 9.41
N ARG A 217 43.03 -26.52 8.15
CA ARG A 217 44.21 -27.23 7.61
C ARG A 217 43.92 -27.66 6.17
N GLU A 218 44.99 -27.63 5.36
CA GLU A 218 45.09 -28.02 3.94
C GLU A 218 44.60 -26.98 2.92
N CYS A 219 45.38 -25.90 2.80
CA CYS A 219 45.39 -25.05 1.61
C CYS A 219 45.95 -25.86 0.42
N GLY A 220 45.07 -26.45 -0.39
CA GLY A 220 45.37 -26.77 -1.78
C GLY A 220 45.58 -25.48 -2.59
N ASN A 221 46.51 -25.54 -3.54
CA ASN A 221 47.00 -24.42 -4.36
C ASN A 221 45.92 -23.41 -4.78
N PRO A 222 46.12 -22.09 -4.59
CA PRO A 222 45.19 -21.08 -5.07
C PRO A 222 45.17 -21.03 -6.61
N ASP A 223 43.97 -20.93 -7.17
CA ASP A 223 43.70 -20.61 -8.57
C ASP A 223 44.38 -19.26 -8.93
N PRO A 224 45.24 -19.20 -9.96
CA PRO A 224 46.04 -18.00 -10.28
C PRO A 224 45.21 -16.81 -10.77
N ARG A 225 43.87 -16.91 -10.82
CA ARG A 225 42.98 -15.85 -11.32
C ARG A 225 42.50 -14.86 -10.27
N PHE A 226 42.81 -15.07 -8.99
CA PHE A 226 42.47 -14.13 -7.92
C PHE A 226 43.66 -13.87 -7.01
N HIS A 227 44.58 -13.02 -7.49
CA HIS A 227 45.44 -12.25 -6.61
C HIS A 227 44.83 -10.85 -6.47
N GLY A 228 44.24 -10.60 -5.29
CA GLY A 228 44.09 -9.24 -4.81
C GLY A 228 45.48 -8.73 -4.48
N ASP A 229 45.98 -7.82 -5.30
CA ASP A 229 46.72 -6.65 -4.86
C ASP A 229 46.72 -5.62 -6.01
N ASP A 230 46.04 -4.52 -5.72
CA ASP A 230 46.35 -3.18 -6.18
C ASP A 230 45.83 -2.66 -7.54
N VAL A 231 45.64 -1.34 -7.53
CA VAL A 231 45.45 -0.41 -8.65
C VAL A 231 44.02 -0.21 -9.18
N ARG A 232 43.47 0.93 -8.78
CA ARG A 232 42.40 1.70 -9.44
C ARG A 232 42.38 1.47 -10.96
N ASP A 233 41.32 0.85 -11.48
CA ASP A 233 41.07 0.70 -12.91
C ASP A 233 40.73 2.06 -13.54
N PRO A 234 41.53 2.60 -14.47
CA PRO A 234 41.29 3.91 -15.09
C PRO A 234 40.21 3.87 -16.18
N ARG A 235 39.44 2.79 -16.33
CA ARG A 235 38.38 2.65 -17.35
C ARG A 235 36.98 3.09 -16.89
N PHE A 236 36.83 3.53 -15.63
CA PHE A 236 35.61 4.18 -15.14
C PHE A 236 35.85 5.69 -14.99
N HIS A 237 35.96 6.39 -16.11
CA HIS A 237 35.71 7.82 -16.18
C HIS A 237 34.40 8.01 -16.95
N GLY A 238 33.33 8.30 -16.21
CA GLY A 238 32.19 9.04 -16.75
C GLY A 238 32.60 10.51 -16.85
N ASP A 239 32.24 11.13 -17.96
CA ASP A 239 32.57 12.51 -18.29
C ASP A 239 31.94 13.49 -17.29
N ASP A 240 32.76 14.09 -16.43
CA ASP A 240 32.44 15.34 -15.74
C ASP A 240 33.07 16.49 -16.56
N GLU A 241 32.34 17.01 -17.56
CA GLU A 241 32.63 18.32 -18.12
C GLU A 241 32.34 19.39 -17.05
N ALA A 242 33.41 19.81 -16.37
CA ALA A 242 33.42 20.99 -15.53
C ALA A 242 33.24 22.25 -16.40
N VAL A 243 32.12 22.94 -16.18
CA VAL A 243 31.88 24.32 -16.59
C VAL A 243 32.99 25.21 -16.02
N GLY A 244 33.80 25.78 -16.92
CA GLY A 244 34.88 26.71 -16.60
C GLY A 244 34.35 27.99 -15.94
N GLY A 245 35.03 28.39 -14.87
CA GLY A 245 34.70 29.58 -14.10
C GLY A 245 35.10 30.89 -14.77
N SER A 246 34.47 31.97 -14.30
CA SER A 246 35.10 33.28 -14.22
C SER A 246 34.60 33.99 -12.96
N ASN A 247 35.49 34.09 -11.96
CA ASN A 247 35.39 35.09 -10.90
C ASN A 247 36.12 36.33 -11.40
N LEU A 248 35.38 37.41 -11.63
CA LEU A 248 35.92 38.77 -11.69
C LEU A 248 35.79 39.40 -10.30
N ALA A 249 36.90 39.88 -9.75
CA ALA A 249 36.89 40.85 -8.67
C ALA A 249 38.10 41.80 -8.74
N VAL A 250 37.77 43.06 -9.05
CA VAL A 250 38.36 44.34 -8.60
C VAL A 250 39.69 44.83 -9.21
N GLN A 251 39.57 45.83 -10.09
CA GLN A 251 40.02 47.22 -9.86
C GLN A 251 39.10 48.19 -10.60
#